data_AF-A0A2G8KDE4-F1
#
_entry.id   AF-A0A2G8KDE4-F1
#
_cell.length_a   1.000
_cell.length_b   1.000
_cell.length_c   1.000
_cell.angle_alpha   90.00
_cell.angle_beta   90.00
_cell.angle_gamma   90.00
#
_symmetry.space_group_name_H-M   'P 1'
#
loop_
_entity.id
_entity.type
_entity.pdbx_description
1 polymer ?
#
loop_
_entity_poly.entity_id
_entity_poly.type
_entity_poly.pdbx_seq_one_letter_code
_entity_poly.pdbx_strand_id
1 'polypeptide(L)'
;MATITDKARSYFPLQSVDDVVTLFRSELQESGDEVRDTQEPNLTLLSVVVGMVENILTANKPAQHGKEDHRIGITPIFPVIELPNVETLCQKFETQIKGSVDLSNYKPDFATRDLIKKVSDIVWSSLTRSFYKDRAHLQSLFSYLTGNKLDCFGVAFAVVAAFQILGYKDVHLALSEDHAWVSFGENGKETAEVTWHGKGNEDKRGQPITTGVADRSWLYLNGHPVICCRRMEVAALVSAINLRSVPVQIALK
;
A
#
# COMPACT_ATOMS: atom_id res chain seq x y z
N MET A 1 1.96 -10.83 14.10
CA MET A 1 0.87 -10.02 13.51
C MET A 1 1.35 -8.59 13.41
N ALA A 2 1.00 -7.87 12.34
CA ALA A 2 1.41 -6.47 12.17
C ALA A 2 0.66 -5.54 13.12
N THR A 3 1.25 -5.24 14.28
CA THR A 3 0.80 -4.17 15.19
C THR A 3 1.87 -3.08 15.24
N ILE A 4 1.48 -1.85 15.63
CA ILE A 4 2.45 -0.77 15.83
C ILE A 4 3.22 -1.07 17.11
N THR A 5 4.54 -1.19 16.99
CA THR A 5 5.42 -1.48 18.13
C THR A 5 5.68 -0.25 18.98
N ASP A 6 6.04 -0.44 20.26
CA ASP A 6 6.39 0.70 21.12
C ASP A 6 7.61 1.46 20.61
N LYS A 7 8.55 0.76 19.97
CA LYS A 7 9.67 1.37 19.24
C LYS A 7 9.15 2.28 18.13
N ALA A 8 8.23 1.82 17.29
CA ALA A 8 7.63 2.63 16.23
C ALA A 8 6.86 3.85 16.79
N ARG A 9 6.09 3.66 17.87
CA ARG A 9 5.36 4.76 18.56
C ARG A 9 6.30 5.87 19.03
N SER A 10 7.49 5.52 19.51
CA SER A 10 8.45 6.48 20.07
C SER A 10 9.01 7.49 19.06
N TYR A 11 8.87 7.24 17.75
CA TYR A 11 9.30 8.18 16.71
C TYR A 11 8.28 9.28 16.41
N PHE A 12 7.07 9.18 16.94
CA PHE A 12 6.03 10.19 16.73
C PHE A 12 6.10 11.30 17.79
N PRO A 13 5.68 12.53 17.45
CA PRO A 13 5.17 12.96 16.14
C PRO A 13 6.28 13.15 15.09
N LEU A 14 5.98 12.86 13.82
CA LEU A 14 6.93 13.05 12.72
C LEU A 14 6.82 14.51 12.25
N GLN A 15 7.95 15.24 12.26
CA GLN A 15 7.99 16.68 11.99
C GLN A 15 8.95 17.04 10.85
N SER A 16 9.64 16.06 10.29
CA SER A 16 10.58 16.25 9.18
C SER A 16 10.66 15.00 8.29
N VAL A 17 11.29 15.16 7.13
CA VAL A 17 11.64 14.02 6.26
C VAL A 17 12.56 13.05 6.99
N ASP A 18 13.49 13.56 7.81
CA ASP A 18 14.42 12.73 8.57
C ASP A 18 13.70 11.88 9.61
N ASP A 19 12.62 12.39 10.24
CA ASP A 19 11.81 11.59 11.16
C ASP A 19 11.12 10.44 10.42
N VAL A 20 10.56 10.69 9.23
CA VAL A 20 9.97 9.64 8.39
C VAL A 20 11.02 8.61 7.98
N VAL A 21 12.19 9.05 7.50
CA VAL A 21 13.29 8.15 7.15
C VAL A 21 13.75 7.33 8.35
N THR A 22 13.79 7.94 9.54
CA THR A 22 14.18 7.25 10.78
C THR A 22 13.16 6.18 11.16
N LEU A 23 11.85 6.48 11.06
CA LEU A 23 10.79 5.50 11.25
C LEU A 23 10.94 4.32 10.27
N PHE A 24 11.09 4.61 8.97
CA PHE A 24 11.28 3.58 7.93
C PHE A 24 12.52 2.72 8.20
N ARG A 25 13.63 3.34 8.57
CA ARG A 25 14.86 2.64 8.92
C ARG A 25 14.63 1.72 10.12
N SER A 26 13.88 2.17 11.13
CA SER A 26 13.61 1.39 12.33
C SER A 26 12.78 0.13 12.05
N GLU A 27 11.85 0.21 11.07
CA GLU A 27 11.01 -0.92 10.63
C GLU A 27 11.77 -1.87 9.69
N LEU A 28 12.81 -1.39 9.01
CA LEU A 28 13.65 -2.21 8.11
C LEU A 28 14.84 -2.88 8.81
N GLN A 29 15.23 -2.39 9.99
CA GLN A 29 16.34 -2.93 10.77
C GLN A 29 16.05 -4.34 11.27
N GLU A 30 17.04 -5.23 11.12
CA GLU A 30 17.02 -6.56 11.74
C GLU A 30 17.19 -6.39 13.26
N SER A 31 16.33 -7.04 14.04
CA SER A 31 16.69 -7.38 15.41
C SER A 31 17.95 -8.26 15.33
N GLY A 32 19.08 -7.71 15.78
CA GLY A 32 20.37 -8.38 15.73
C GLY A 32 20.34 -9.72 16.46
N ASP A 33 21.02 -10.67 15.82
CA ASP A 33 21.48 -11.98 16.28
C ASP A 33 20.45 -12.96 16.91
N GLU A 34 20.39 -14.11 16.25
CA GLU A 34 19.84 -15.40 16.70
C GLU A 34 18.30 -15.57 16.71
N VAL A 35 17.82 -16.12 15.58
CA VAL A 35 16.88 -17.27 15.55
C VAL A 35 15.54 -17.06 16.28
N ARG A 36 14.54 -16.47 15.59
CA ARG A 36 13.16 -17.01 15.38
C ARG A 36 12.04 -15.98 15.18
N ASP A 37 12.26 -14.68 15.34
CA ASP A 37 11.24 -13.68 15.00
C ASP A 37 11.90 -12.39 14.49
N THR A 38 12.31 -12.41 13.22
CA THR A 38 12.60 -11.17 12.49
C THR A 38 11.30 -10.39 12.41
N GLN A 39 11.23 -9.28 13.15
CA GLN A 39 10.12 -8.34 13.06
C GLN A 39 9.97 -7.89 11.60
N GLU A 40 8.83 -8.20 10.97
CA GLU A 40 8.55 -7.72 9.63
C GLU A 40 8.18 -6.22 9.67
N PRO A 41 8.60 -5.43 8.67
CA PRO A 41 8.17 -4.03 8.57
C PRO A 41 6.65 -3.97 8.48
N ASN A 42 6.02 -3.10 9.26
CA ASN A 42 4.58 -2.95 9.26
C ASN A 42 4.10 -2.17 8.01
N LEU A 43 3.60 -2.89 7.00
CA LEU A 43 3.19 -2.30 5.72
C LEU A 43 2.03 -1.31 5.88
N THR A 44 1.11 -1.58 6.81
CA THR A 44 -0.03 -0.71 7.11
C THR A 44 0.43 0.62 7.67
N LEU A 45 1.29 0.60 8.68
CA LEU A 45 1.88 1.79 9.30
C LEU A 45 2.59 2.65 8.26
N LEU A 46 3.52 2.05 7.51
CA LEU A 46 4.35 2.77 6.54
C LEU A 46 3.51 3.37 5.41
N SER A 47 2.50 2.63 4.91
CA SER A 47 1.60 3.11 3.85
C SER A 47 0.69 4.24 4.31
N VAL A 48 0.18 4.18 5.54
CA VAL A 48 -0.61 5.27 6.15
C VAL A 48 0.26 6.53 6.30
N VAL A 49 1.46 6.41 6.87
CA VAL A 49 2.37 7.55 7.05
C VAL A 49 2.73 8.21 5.72
N VAL A 50 3.14 7.41 4.72
CA VAL A 50 3.46 7.91 3.38
C VAL A 50 2.27 8.62 2.77
N GLY A 51 1.09 8.02 2.82
CA GLY A 51 -0.11 8.62 2.26
C GLY A 51 -0.54 9.91 2.94
N MET A 52 -0.38 10.01 4.27
CA MET A 52 -0.64 11.25 5.01
C MET A 52 0.32 12.37 4.60
N VAL A 53 1.63 12.09 4.57
CA VAL A 53 2.65 13.06 4.17
C VAL A 53 2.43 13.51 2.73
N GLU A 54 2.22 12.56 1.82
CA GLU A 54 1.94 12.86 0.41
C GLU A 54 0.71 13.75 0.27
N ASN A 55 -0.42 13.35 0.87
CA ASN A 55 -1.67 14.10 0.77
C ASN A 55 -1.52 15.55 1.27
N ILE A 56 -0.82 15.78 2.39
CA ILE A 56 -0.66 17.14 2.91
C ILE A 56 0.25 17.98 2.00
N LEU A 57 1.35 17.39 1.49
CA LEU A 57 2.30 18.10 0.63
C LEU A 57 1.77 18.37 -0.79
N THR A 58 0.84 17.56 -1.30
CA THR A 58 0.35 17.65 -2.69
C THR A 58 -1.07 18.17 -2.85
N ALA A 59 -1.99 17.91 -1.90
CA ALA A 59 -3.41 18.27 -2.03
C ALA A 59 -3.76 19.67 -1.46
N ASN A 60 -2.95 20.20 -0.54
CA ASN A 60 -3.25 21.43 0.21
C ASN A 60 -2.40 22.65 -0.20
N LYS A 61 -1.98 22.78 -1.46
CA LYS A 61 -1.41 24.06 -1.93
C LYS A 61 -2.55 24.97 -2.39
N PRO A 62 -3.01 25.95 -1.59
CA PRO A 62 -3.87 27.00 -2.13
C PRO A 62 -3.12 27.68 -3.27
N ALA A 63 -3.83 27.90 -4.38
CA ALA A 63 -3.35 28.74 -5.46
C ALA A 63 -2.92 30.07 -4.84
N GLN A 64 -1.61 30.36 -4.79
CA GLN A 64 -1.14 31.71 -4.54
C GLN A 64 -1.49 32.56 -5.77
N HIS A 65 -2.76 32.94 -5.88
CA HIS A 65 -3.21 34.00 -6.77
C HIS A 65 -3.40 35.27 -5.95
N GLY A 66 -2.49 36.22 -6.15
CA GLY A 66 -2.75 37.61 -5.81
C GLY A 66 -1.53 38.38 -5.33
N LYS A 67 -0.92 39.10 -6.28
CA LYS A 67 -0.07 40.29 -6.14
C LYS A 67 1.42 40.05 -5.90
N GLU A 68 2.20 40.57 -6.84
CA GLU A 68 3.62 40.89 -6.71
C GLU A 68 3.86 41.63 -5.38
N ASP A 69 4.79 41.13 -4.56
CA ASP A 69 5.78 41.96 -3.85
C ASP A 69 6.67 41.10 -2.91
N HIS A 70 7.98 41.12 -3.17
CA HIS A 70 9.11 40.89 -2.25
C HIS A 70 8.83 40.21 -0.89
N ARG A 71 8.78 38.87 -0.77
CA ARG A 71 8.72 38.21 0.56
C ARG A 71 9.40 36.83 0.58
N ILE A 72 10.52 36.78 1.30
CA ILE A 72 11.04 35.70 2.18
C ILE A 72 10.83 34.27 1.67
N GLY A 73 11.92 33.55 1.42
CA GLY A 73 11.92 32.11 1.18
C GLY A 73 11.33 31.33 2.36
N ILE A 74 10.00 31.23 2.40
CA ILE A 74 9.29 30.36 3.34
C ILE A 74 9.49 28.94 2.81
N THR A 75 10.49 28.25 3.36
CA THR A 75 10.62 26.80 3.22
C THR A 75 9.30 26.15 3.59
N PRO A 76 8.77 25.21 2.79
CA PRO A 76 7.52 24.54 3.12
C PRO A 76 7.67 23.85 4.47
N ILE A 77 6.78 24.20 5.40
CA ILE A 77 6.73 23.60 6.74
C ILE A 77 6.27 22.16 6.54
N PHE A 78 7.10 21.20 6.99
CA PHE A 78 6.75 19.79 6.94
C PHE A 78 5.53 19.51 7.84
N PRO A 79 4.57 18.68 7.41
CA PRO A 79 3.39 18.40 8.22
C PRO A 79 3.73 17.63 9.48
N VAL A 80 3.20 18.08 10.62
CA VAL A 80 3.28 17.30 11.87
C VAL A 80 2.32 16.12 11.77
N ILE A 81 2.87 14.90 11.74
CA ILE A 81 2.09 13.65 11.72
C ILE A 81 2.01 13.12 13.14
N GLU A 82 0.82 13.24 13.73
CA GLU A 82 0.54 12.81 15.10
C GLU A 82 0.21 11.31 15.18
N LEU A 83 0.77 10.63 16.20
CA LEU A 83 0.55 9.19 16.42
C LEU A 83 -0.95 8.79 16.46
N PRO A 84 -1.84 9.50 17.19
CA PRO A 84 -3.24 9.10 17.30
C PRO A 84 -3.97 9.04 15.95
N ASN A 85 -3.61 9.90 15.00
CA ASN A 85 -4.19 9.91 13.67
C ASN A 85 -3.76 8.67 12.87
N VAL A 86 -2.48 8.30 12.97
CA VAL A 86 -1.92 7.11 12.33
C VAL A 86 -2.50 5.84 12.95
N GLU A 87 -2.55 5.77 14.28
CA GLU A 87 -3.12 4.65 15.03
C GLU A 87 -4.58 4.42 14.68
N THR A 88 -5.40 5.49 14.63
CA THR A 88 -6.82 5.40 14.26
C THR A 88 -7.00 4.78 12.88
N LEU A 89 -6.19 5.20 11.90
CA LEU A 89 -6.25 4.66 10.54
C LEU A 89 -5.78 3.21 10.47
N CYS A 90 -4.68 2.86 11.13
CA CYS A 90 -4.18 1.48 11.18
C CYS A 90 -5.19 0.54 11.85
N GLN A 91 -5.76 0.95 12.99
CA GLN A 91 -6.80 0.21 13.71
C GLN A 91 -8.07 0.05 12.88
N LYS A 92 -8.46 1.08 12.13
CA LYS A 92 -9.60 1.02 11.20
C LYS A 92 -9.39 -0.07 10.15
N PHE A 93 -8.21 -0.12 9.53
CA PHE A 93 -7.88 -1.16 8.55
C PHE A 93 -7.86 -2.54 9.18
N GLU A 94 -7.17 -2.70 10.31
CA GLU A 94 -7.08 -3.96 11.04
C GLU A 94 -8.45 -4.50 11.44
N THR A 95 -9.30 -3.64 12.02
CA THR A 95 -10.67 -4.01 12.43
C THR A 95 -11.50 -4.44 11.22
N GLN A 96 -11.39 -3.73 10.10
CA GLN A 96 -12.09 -4.08 8.87
C GLN A 96 -11.69 -5.47 8.37
N ILE A 97 -10.39 -5.76 8.30
CA ILE A 97 -9.87 -7.04 7.80
C ILE A 97 -10.21 -8.19 8.74
N LYS A 98 -9.87 -8.06 10.03
CA LYS A 98 -10.12 -9.10 11.04
C LYS A 98 -11.62 -9.37 11.26
N GLY A 99 -12.45 -8.32 11.18
CA GLY A 99 -13.91 -8.47 11.30
C GLY A 99 -14.59 -9.12 10.09
N SER A 100 -13.93 -9.13 8.92
CA SER A 100 -14.50 -9.66 7.67
C SER A 100 -14.02 -11.08 7.34
N VAL A 101 -13.00 -11.59 8.03
CA VAL A 101 -12.37 -12.88 7.74
C VAL A 101 -12.37 -13.76 8.99
N ASP A 102 -13.24 -14.77 8.98
CA ASP A 102 -13.15 -15.86 9.94
C ASP A 102 -12.06 -16.86 9.52
N LEU A 103 -10.97 -16.89 10.29
CA LEU A 103 -9.82 -17.76 10.08
C LEU A 103 -10.01 -19.19 10.60
N SER A 104 -11.10 -19.49 11.33
CA SER A 104 -11.34 -20.84 11.88
C SER A 104 -11.43 -21.93 10.81
N ASN A 105 -11.80 -21.54 9.58
CA ASN A 105 -11.93 -22.42 8.42
C ASN A 105 -10.65 -22.56 7.59
N TYR A 106 -9.55 -21.89 7.96
CA TYR A 106 -8.31 -21.86 7.18
C TYR A 106 -7.13 -22.42 7.97
N LYS A 107 -6.22 -23.10 7.28
CA LYS A 107 -5.01 -23.65 7.88
C LYS A 107 -4.00 -22.54 8.18
N PRO A 108 -3.22 -22.62 9.27
CA PRO A 108 -2.31 -21.56 9.68
C PRO A 108 -1.01 -21.49 8.85
N ASP A 109 -0.68 -22.52 8.07
CA ASP A 109 0.66 -22.63 7.48
C ASP A 109 0.84 -21.78 6.21
N PHE A 110 -0.13 -21.83 5.29
CA PHE A 110 -0.08 -21.14 4.00
C PHE A 110 -1.45 -20.63 3.60
N ALA A 111 -1.49 -19.47 2.95
CA ALA A 111 -2.73 -18.92 2.43
C ALA A 111 -3.26 -19.80 1.30
N THR A 112 -4.58 -19.99 1.25
CA THR A 112 -5.24 -20.67 0.13
C THR A 112 -5.73 -19.66 -0.89
N ARG A 113 -5.86 -20.08 -2.16
CA ARG A 113 -6.44 -19.25 -3.23
C ARG A 113 -7.82 -18.68 -2.88
N ASP A 114 -8.67 -19.48 -2.23
CA ASP A 114 -9.99 -19.04 -1.78
C ASP A 114 -9.90 -17.92 -0.74
N LEU A 115 -8.92 -18.00 0.17
CA LEU A 115 -8.66 -16.94 1.13
C LEU A 115 -8.12 -15.68 0.42
N ILE A 116 -7.18 -15.83 -0.51
CA ILE A 116 -6.67 -14.71 -1.33
C ILE A 116 -7.81 -13.98 -2.03
N LYS A 117 -8.71 -14.72 -2.70
CA LYS A 117 -9.86 -14.15 -3.39
C LYS A 117 -10.81 -13.46 -2.42
N LYS A 118 -11.10 -14.07 -1.26
CA LYS A 118 -11.96 -13.48 -0.23
C LYS A 118 -11.40 -12.15 0.28
N VAL A 119 -10.11 -12.08 0.60
CA VAL A 119 -9.45 -10.84 1.06
C VAL A 119 -9.44 -9.79 -0.06
N SER A 120 -9.17 -10.19 -1.31
CA SER A 120 -9.27 -9.30 -2.48
C SER A 120 -10.69 -8.74 -2.64
N ASP A 121 -11.74 -9.54 -2.43
CA ASP A 121 -13.13 -9.08 -2.49
C ASP A 121 -13.49 -8.09 -1.37
N ILE A 122 -12.94 -8.26 -0.17
CA ILE A 122 -13.12 -7.32 0.95
C ILE A 122 -12.52 -5.95 0.60
N VAL A 123 -11.28 -5.93 0.10
CA VAL A 123 -10.63 -4.69 -0.34
C VAL A 123 -11.41 -4.06 -1.49
N TRP A 124 -11.73 -4.84 -2.53
CA TRP A 124 -12.42 -4.35 -3.73
C TRP A 124 -13.82 -3.81 -3.44
N SER A 125 -14.63 -4.54 -2.67
CA SER A 125 -16.01 -4.14 -2.36
C SER A 125 -16.11 -2.86 -1.53
N SER A 126 -15.03 -2.52 -0.84
CA SER A 126 -14.90 -1.27 -0.07
C SER A 126 -14.57 -0.06 -0.95
N LEU A 127 -14.16 -0.27 -2.21
CA LEU A 127 -13.82 0.81 -3.13
C LEU A 127 -15.06 1.48 -3.72
N THR A 128 -14.94 2.77 -3.96
CA THR A 128 -15.97 3.56 -4.65
C THR A 128 -16.11 3.06 -6.10
N ARG A 129 -17.32 2.77 -6.57
CA ARG A 129 -17.53 2.22 -7.93
C ARG A 129 -17.22 3.20 -9.07
N SER A 130 -17.22 4.49 -8.77
CA SER A 130 -17.09 5.59 -9.73
C SER A 130 -15.95 6.52 -9.31
N PHE A 131 -14.74 6.25 -9.81
CA PHE A 131 -13.64 7.21 -9.79
C PHE A 131 -12.69 6.96 -10.97
N TYR A 132 -11.97 8.01 -11.37
CA TYR A 132 -10.90 7.91 -12.35
C TYR A 132 -9.75 7.12 -11.75
N LYS A 133 -9.58 5.88 -12.20
CA LYS A 133 -8.56 4.94 -11.73
C LYS A 133 -7.12 5.42 -12.01
N ASP A 134 -6.95 6.31 -12.99
CA ASP A 134 -5.67 6.93 -13.36
C ASP A 134 -5.41 8.25 -12.61
N ARG A 135 -6.16 8.54 -11.54
CA ARG A 135 -5.95 9.73 -10.71
C ARG A 135 -4.73 9.51 -9.83
N ALA A 136 -3.90 10.55 -9.69
CA ALA A 136 -2.78 10.54 -8.75
C ALA A 136 -3.24 10.37 -7.29
N HIS A 137 -2.31 9.90 -6.44
CA HIS A 137 -2.48 9.77 -4.98
C HIS A 137 -3.46 8.68 -4.54
N LEU A 138 -3.56 7.59 -5.32
CA LEU A 138 -4.45 6.45 -5.07
C LEU A 138 -3.71 5.16 -4.70
N GLN A 139 -2.41 5.21 -4.45
CA GLN A 139 -1.57 4.04 -4.22
C GLN A 139 -1.47 3.59 -2.75
N SER A 140 -1.89 4.42 -1.80
CA SER A 140 -1.65 4.20 -0.35
C SER A 140 -2.90 3.79 0.42
N LEU A 141 -2.69 3.08 1.53
CA LEU A 141 -3.77 2.72 2.46
C LEU A 141 -4.43 3.96 3.10
N PHE A 142 -3.75 5.10 3.16
CA PHE A 142 -4.38 6.36 3.52
C PHE A 142 -5.52 6.73 2.55
N SER A 143 -5.30 6.61 1.23
CA SER A 143 -6.30 6.90 0.20
C SER A 143 -7.48 5.93 0.27
N TYR A 144 -7.18 4.66 0.54
CA TYR A 144 -8.19 3.64 0.82
C TYR A 144 -9.05 4.01 2.04
N LEU A 145 -8.44 4.33 3.18
CA LEU A 145 -9.14 4.51 4.45
C LEU A 145 -9.90 5.84 4.57
N THR A 146 -9.47 6.86 3.83
CA THR A 146 -10.08 8.21 3.86
C THR A 146 -11.00 8.47 2.68
N GLY A 147 -10.73 7.85 1.53
CA GLY A 147 -11.41 8.13 0.28
C GLY A 147 -12.04 6.92 -0.42
N ASN A 148 -11.85 5.71 0.11
CA ASN A 148 -12.31 4.44 -0.49
C ASN A 148 -11.89 4.33 -1.96
N LYS A 149 -10.64 4.72 -2.27
CA LYS A 149 -10.09 4.72 -3.63
C LYS A 149 -8.70 4.11 -3.62
N LEU A 150 -8.44 3.27 -4.61
CA LEU A 150 -7.13 2.69 -4.86
C LEU A 150 -6.90 2.57 -6.37
N ASP A 151 -5.65 2.70 -6.82
CA ASP A 151 -5.23 2.29 -8.16
C ASP A 151 -4.89 0.79 -8.20
N CYS A 152 -4.43 0.29 -9.36
CA CYS A 152 -4.11 -1.13 -9.55
C CYS A 152 -3.09 -1.63 -8.51
N PHE A 153 -1.98 -0.91 -8.36
CA PHE A 153 -0.92 -1.22 -7.41
C PHE A 153 -1.42 -1.15 -5.97
N GLY A 154 -2.16 -0.09 -5.63
CA GLY A 154 -2.68 0.15 -4.29
C GLY A 154 -3.59 -0.99 -3.81
N VAL A 155 -4.40 -1.57 -4.71
CA VAL A 155 -5.23 -2.75 -4.39
C VAL A 155 -4.37 -3.97 -4.09
N ALA A 156 -3.38 -4.28 -4.93
CA ALA A 156 -2.50 -5.42 -4.70
C ALA A 156 -1.72 -5.26 -3.39
N PHE A 157 -1.19 -4.06 -3.14
CA PHE A 157 -0.50 -3.72 -1.89
C PHE A 157 -1.41 -3.85 -0.66
N ALA A 158 -2.65 -3.36 -0.75
CA ALA A 158 -3.62 -3.45 0.34
C ALA A 158 -3.97 -4.92 0.68
N VAL A 159 -4.05 -5.79 -0.32
CA VAL A 159 -4.25 -7.24 -0.09
C VAL A 159 -3.06 -7.85 0.65
N VAL A 160 -1.82 -7.54 0.26
CA VAL A 160 -0.62 -8.02 0.95
C VAL A 160 -0.57 -7.53 2.40
N ALA A 161 -0.86 -6.24 2.64
CA ALA A 161 -0.93 -5.69 4.00
C ALA A 161 -2.03 -6.36 4.85
N ALA A 162 -3.19 -6.68 4.26
CA ALA A 162 -4.25 -7.42 4.93
C ALA A 162 -3.80 -8.83 5.36
N PHE A 163 -3.05 -9.54 4.51
CA PHE A 163 -2.48 -10.84 4.87
C PHE A 163 -1.43 -10.76 5.96
N GLN A 164 -0.63 -9.69 5.98
CA GLN A 164 0.30 -9.42 7.09
C GLN A 164 -0.43 -9.24 8.43
N ILE A 165 -1.59 -8.57 8.43
CA ILE A 165 -2.47 -8.41 9.61
C ILE A 165 -3.06 -9.75 10.04
N LEU A 166 -3.49 -10.57 9.09
CA LEU A 166 -4.05 -11.91 9.35
C LEU A 166 -2.98 -12.92 9.80
N GLY A 167 -1.69 -12.56 9.72
CA GLY A 167 -0.57 -13.38 10.21
C GLY A 167 0.04 -14.32 9.16
N TYR A 168 -0.34 -14.17 7.88
CA TYR A 168 0.23 -14.97 6.80
C TYR A 168 1.55 -14.37 6.33
N LYS A 169 2.62 -15.15 6.45
CA LYS A 169 3.98 -14.76 6.05
C LYS A 169 4.30 -15.14 4.61
N ASP A 170 3.48 -15.98 3.97
CA ASP A 170 3.73 -16.52 2.64
C ASP A 170 3.17 -15.66 1.49
N VAL A 171 2.26 -14.71 1.79
CA VAL A 171 1.65 -13.85 0.79
C VAL A 171 2.51 -12.62 0.53
N HIS A 172 2.97 -12.48 -0.72
CA HIS A 172 3.88 -11.45 -1.16
C HIS A 172 3.42 -10.74 -2.43
N LEU A 173 3.82 -9.49 -2.57
CA LEU A 173 3.57 -8.70 -3.77
C LEU A 173 4.41 -9.22 -4.95
N ALA A 174 3.78 -9.36 -6.10
CA ALA A 174 4.46 -9.64 -7.37
C ALA A 174 4.23 -8.47 -8.33
N LEU A 175 5.30 -8.00 -8.94
CA LEU A 175 5.31 -6.83 -9.82
C LEU A 175 5.87 -7.18 -11.20
N SER A 176 5.14 -6.79 -12.23
CA SER A 176 5.69 -6.57 -13.56
C SER A 176 6.03 -5.08 -13.74
N GLU A 177 6.32 -4.68 -14.97
CA GLU A 177 6.52 -3.27 -15.31
C GLU A 177 5.22 -2.44 -15.35
N ASP A 178 4.05 -3.08 -15.49
CA ASP A 178 2.75 -2.37 -15.67
C ASP A 178 1.57 -2.98 -14.88
N HIS A 179 1.82 -4.01 -14.08
CA HIS A 179 0.78 -4.74 -13.34
C HIS A 179 1.29 -5.36 -12.05
N ALA A 180 0.36 -5.55 -11.10
CA ALA A 180 0.64 -6.08 -9.77
C ALA A 180 -0.37 -7.18 -9.39
N TRP A 181 0.13 -8.24 -8.77
CA TRP A 181 -0.67 -9.35 -8.24
C TRP A 181 0.00 -9.92 -6.98
N VAL A 182 -0.48 -11.07 -6.47
CA VAL A 182 0.16 -11.73 -5.32
C VAL A 182 0.74 -13.10 -5.67
N SER A 183 1.88 -13.40 -5.05
CA SER A 183 2.48 -14.73 -4.96
C SER A 183 2.25 -15.27 -3.54
N PHE A 184 1.94 -16.57 -3.41
CA PHE A 184 1.62 -17.19 -2.11
C PHE A 184 1.85 -18.71 -2.12
N GLY A 185 1.54 -19.36 -1.00
CA GLY A 185 1.63 -20.82 -0.87
C GLY A 185 3.05 -21.30 -0.55
N GLU A 186 3.23 -22.61 -0.54
CA GLU A 186 4.51 -23.22 -0.21
C GLU A 186 5.60 -22.81 -1.23
N ASN A 187 6.64 -22.12 -0.74
CA ASN A 187 7.71 -21.50 -1.54
C ASN A 187 7.24 -20.40 -2.52
N GLY A 188 6.06 -19.79 -2.33
CA GLY A 188 5.58 -18.70 -3.20
C GLY A 188 5.24 -19.13 -4.64
N LYS A 189 4.95 -20.43 -4.85
CA LYS A 189 4.71 -20.99 -6.20
C LYS A 189 3.34 -20.67 -6.75
N GLU A 190 2.36 -20.35 -5.91
CA GLU A 190 1.04 -19.96 -6.37
C GLU A 190 0.99 -18.47 -6.69
N THR A 191 0.17 -18.12 -7.67
CA THR A 191 -0.11 -16.73 -8.05
C THR A 191 -1.61 -16.51 -8.10
N ALA A 192 -2.07 -15.32 -7.73
CA ALA A 192 -3.44 -14.92 -7.96
C ALA A 192 -3.53 -13.45 -8.34
N GLU A 193 -4.32 -13.17 -9.37
CA GLU A 193 -4.82 -11.83 -9.64
C GLU A 193 -5.65 -11.34 -8.46
N VAL A 194 -5.42 -10.10 -8.01
CA VAL A 194 -6.16 -9.51 -6.87
C VAL A 194 -6.73 -8.13 -7.19
N THR A 195 -6.39 -7.63 -8.37
CA THR A 195 -6.78 -6.31 -8.88
C THR A 195 -7.23 -6.43 -10.33
N TRP A 196 -7.66 -5.32 -10.91
CA TRP A 196 -8.00 -5.24 -12.33
C TRP A 196 -6.78 -4.88 -13.16
N HIS A 197 -6.80 -5.24 -14.44
CA HIS A 197 -5.85 -4.74 -15.42
C HIS A 197 -6.56 -4.08 -16.61
N GLY A 198 -6.14 -2.87 -16.97
CA GLY A 198 -6.66 -2.13 -18.12
C GLY A 198 -8.13 -1.70 -18.01
N LYS A 199 -8.77 -1.48 -19.17
CA LYS A 199 -10.15 -0.98 -19.32
C LYS A 199 -11.18 -2.07 -19.64
N GLY A 200 -10.80 -3.34 -19.56
CA GLY A 200 -11.67 -4.48 -19.84
C GLY A 200 -12.64 -4.81 -18.69
N ASN A 201 -13.75 -5.47 -19.02
CA ASN A 201 -14.79 -5.89 -18.06
C ASN A 201 -14.55 -7.30 -17.45
N GLU A 202 -13.47 -7.98 -17.80
CA GLU A 202 -13.17 -9.31 -17.25
C GLU A 202 -12.55 -9.21 -15.86
N ASP A 203 -13.31 -9.63 -14.85
CA ASP A 203 -12.80 -9.82 -13.50
C ASP A 203 -11.94 -11.08 -13.44
N LYS A 204 -10.61 -10.90 -13.47
CA LYS A 204 -9.65 -12.00 -13.37
C LYS A 204 -9.27 -12.33 -11.93
N ARG A 205 -9.80 -11.62 -10.92
CA ARG A 205 -9.38 -11.79 -9.53
C ARG A 205 -9.58 -13.24 -9.06
N GLY A 206 -8.57 -13.79 -8.39
CA GLY A 206 -8.48 -15.17 -7.93
C GLY A 206 -7.87 -16.13 -8.96
N GLN A 207 -7.82 -15.76 -10.24
CA GLN A 207 -7.23 -16.60 -11.29
C GLN A 207 -5.70 -16.57 -11.24
N PRO A 208 -5.01 -17.66 -11.64
CA PRO A 208 -3.56 -17.65 -11.82
C PRO A 208 -3.15 -16.84 -13.06
N ILE A 209 -1.90 -16.39 -13.10
CA ILE A 209 -1.36 -15.62 -14.24
C ILE A 209 -0.90 -16.51 -15.41
N THR A 210 -1.09 -17.83 -15.33
CA THR A 210 -0.50 -18.83 -16.22
C THR A 210 -0.82 -18.60 -17.70
N THR A 211 -2.03 -18.14 -18.01
CA THR A 211 -2.44 -17.83 -19.38
C THR A 211 -1.58 -16.73 -19.98
N GLY A 212 -1.39 -15.62 -19.25
CA GLY A 212 -0.57 -14.50 -19.73
C GLY A 212 0.92 -14.83 -19.85
N VAL A 213 1.41 -15.75 -19.01
CA VAL A 213 2.77 -16.30 -19.13
C VAL A 213 2.90 -17.21 -20.36
N ALA A 214 1.92 -18.08 -20.61
CA ALA A 214 1.90 -18.95 -21.79
C ALA A 214 1.87 -18.16 -23.10
N ASP A 215 1.16 -17.02 -23.10
CA ASP A 215 1.09 -16.08 -24.22
C ASP A 215 2.37 -15.23 -24.39
N ARG A 216 3.38 -15.41 -23.53
CA ARG A 216 4.63 -14.63 -23.50
C ARG A 216 4.38 -13.11 -23.43
N SER A 217 3.31 -12.72 -22.74
CA SER A 217 2.92 -11.32 -22.63
C SER A 217 3.95 -10.55 -21.81
N TRP A 218 4.30 -9.35 -22.30
CA TRP A 218 5.12 -8.38 -21.56
C TRP A 218 4.51 -8.05 -20.19
N LEU A 219 3.18 -8.04 -20.10
CA LEU A 219 2.44 -7.77 -18.86
C LEU A 219 2.82 -8.70 -17.70
N TYR A 220 3.22 -9.93 -18.01
CA TYR A 220 3.65 -10.91 -17.01
C TYR A 220 5.14 -11.25 -17.13
N LEU A 221 5.89 -10.45 -17.91
CA LEU A 221 7.31 -10.58 -18.19
C LEU A 221 7.72 -12.01 -18.56
N ASN A 222 6.89 -12.70 -19.35
CA ASN A 222 7.10 -14.11 -19.71
C ASN A 222 7.38 -15.03 -18.49
N GLY A 223 6.74 -14.75 -17.36
CA GLY A 223 6.91 -15.52 -16.12
C GLY A 223 8.12 -15.10 -15.26
N HIS A 224 8.72 -13.95 -15.54
CA HIS A 224 9.85 -13.39 -14.78
C HIS A 224 9.51 -12.07 -14.06
N PRO A 225 8.45 -12.02 -13.23
CA PRO A 225 8.15 -10.85 -12.43
C PRO A 225 9.14 -10.65 -11.29
N VAL A 226 9.13 -9.47 -10.71
CA VAL A 226 9.73 -9.21 -9.40
C VAL A 226 8.82 -9.78 -8.33
N ILE A 227 9.24 -10.87 -7.68
CA ILE A 227 8.58 -11.39 -6.48
C ILE A 227 9.20 -10.72 -5.26
N CYS A 228 8.41 -9.91 -4.55
CA CYS A 228 8.90 -9.10 -3.46
C CYS A 228 9.06 -9.92 -2.17
N CYS A 229 10.10 -9.62 -1.39
CA CYS A 229 10.06 -9.85 0.06
C CYS A 229 9.45 -8.62 0.76
N ARG A 230 9.25 -8.69 2.10
CA ARG A 230 8.71 -7.57 2.89
C ARG A 230 9.47 -6.26 2.72
N ARG A 231 10.80 -6.31 2.57
CA ARG A 231 11.62 -5.10 2.32
C ARG A 231 11.40 -4.52 0.92
N MET A 232 11.23 -5.39 -0.06
CA MET A 232 10.93 -4.96 -1.44
C MET A 232 9.52 -4.39 -1.55
N GLU A 233 8.57 -4.86 -0.75
CA GLU A 233 7.23 -4.25 -0.64
C GLU A 233 7.30 -2.82 -0.08
N VAL A 234 8.16 -2.59 0.92
CA VAL A 234 8.45 -1.22 1.41
C VAL A 234 9.11 -0.37 0.30
N ALA A 235 10.06 -0.93 -0.45
CA ALA A 235 10.69 -0.22 -1.57
C ALA A 235 9.67 0.10 -2.69
N ALA A 236 8.75 -0.81 -2.97
CA ALA A 236 7.67 -0.60 -3.94
C ALA A 236 6.71 0.50 -3.47
N LEU A 237 6.33 0.51 -2.19
CA LEU A 237 5.54 1.59 -1.59
C LEU A 237 6.24 2.95 -1.73
N VAL A 238 7.54 3.02 -1.41
CA VAL A 238 8.32 4.26 -1.55
C VAL A 238 8.41 4.71 -3.02
N SER A 239 8.57 3.76 -3.95
CA SER A 239 8.61 4.05 -5.39
C SER A 239 7.26 4.53 -5.94
N ALA A 240 6.16 4.14 -5.28
CA ALA A 240 4.82 4.56 -5.64
C ALA A 240 4.47 5.99 -5.15
N ILE A 241 5.32 6.63 -4.34
CA ILE A 241 5.10 8.00 -3.87
C ILE A 241 4.95 8.94 -5.06
N ASN A 242 3.82 9.64 -5.10
CA ASN A 242 3.49 10.56 -6.18
C ASN A 242 3.65 12.01 -5.71
N LEU A 243 4.74 12.64 -6.14
CA LEU A 243 5.05 14.04 -5.80
C LEU A 243 4.34 15.06 -6.70
N ARG A 244 3.48 14.63 -7.64
CA ARG A 244 2.77 15.55 -8.54
C ARG A 244 1.77 16.38 -7.73
N SER A 245 2.04 17.66 -7.54
CA SER A 245 1.01 18.60 -7.09
C SER A 245 -0.01 18.81 -8.21
N VAL A 246 -1.31 18.75 -7.89
CA VAL A 246 -2.38 19.04 -8.86
C VAL A 246 -2.21 20.48 -9.37
N PRO A 247 -2.10 20.73 -10.68
CA PRO A 247 -2.20 22.08 -11.21
C PRO A 247 -3.59 22.63 -10.87
N VAL A 248 -3.64 23.79 -10.21
CA VAL A 248 -4.90 24.53 -10.05
C VAL A 248 -5.45 24.75 -11.45
N GLN A 249 -6.53 24.07 -11.82
CA GLN A 249 -7.29 24.42 -13.00
C GLN A 249 -7.79 25.85 -12.79
N ILE A 250 -7.09 26.82 -13.36
CA ILE A 250 -7.65 28.15 -13.58
C ILE A 250 -8.80 27.91 -14.55
N ALA A 251 -10.01 27.83 -14.00
CA ALA A 251 -11.22 27.93 -14.78
C ALA A 251 -11.20 29.32 -15.42
N LEU A 252 -10.69 29.40 -16.65
CA LEU A 252 -10.93 30.53 -17.52
C LEU A 252 -12.43 30.56 -17.76
N LYS A 253 -13.12 31.46 -17.05
CA LYS A 253 -14.47 31.91 -17.36
C LYS A 253 -14.41 32.88 -18.53
#